data_AF-A0A349Q2X7-F1
#
_entry.id   AF-A0A349Q2X7-F1
#
_cell.length_a   1.000
_cell.length_b   1.000
_cell.length_c   1.000
_cell.angle_alpha   90.00
_cell.angle_beta   90.00
_cell.angle_gamma   90.00
#
_symmetry.space_group_name_H-M   'P 1'
#
loop_
_entity.id
_entity.type
_entity.pdbx_description
1 polymer ?
#
loop_
_entity_poly.entity_id
_entity_poly.type
_entity_poly.pdbx_seq_one_letter_code
_entity_poly.pdbx_strand_id
1 'polypeptide(L)'
;MHEQSDSKAYVKIHPRYIVTYQKHEGKTEGEKALRDMIQSNTETVLESYKTNFSDNRSFGIISDNARKRMKNGVNYMLYVTRRKQKKSRYTKTQNSEYKITFATLTLPAKQNHTDNEIKKHCLNHLFTLLRQKYHIQSYIWKAEAQENKNIHFHIVLDRYIPYLRLRQMWNEILNKGKVKGVAEPFDYVDRYQNSQKEFFKDGFKIRSEMLFRYNKKTQKKEAHWTAYKQQKAYNEQMILPEEKRWTNPNSTDIHALKKIRSINAYLSQYMAKNEDELFLAQVEEMRIRLRAITARKKELAHEIETCSTFGMESTVFDSEMDGLQREEQEIEARLSEFRFIEGKIWYLSQELSALIKGAKSEMSYAMINEMPRLFEYLYAKGLKENREMFKESDFFTILFIDPKELEQLQALHLLNLFSSHVDRIIETKIDC
;
A
#
# COMPACT_ATOMS: atom_id res chain seq x y z
N MET A 1 8.03 -20.15 -51.62
CA MET A 1 8.28 -20.54 -50.22
C MET A 1 8.28 -19.27 -49.39
N HIS A 2 7.16 -18.94 -48.74
CA HIS A 2 7.17 -17.91 -47.71
C HIS A 2 7.86 -18.50 -46.49
N GLU A 3 8.93 -17.86 -46.03
CA GLU A 3 9.51 -18.12 -44.70
C GLU A 3 8.38 -17.97 -43.68
N GLN A 4 7.88 -19.10 -43.16
CA GLN A 4 7.07 -19.09 -41.96
C GLN A 4 7.97 -18.52 -40.86
N SER A 5 7.73 -17.27 -40.45
CA SER A 5 8.37 -16.75 -39.25
C SER A 5 8.00 -17.70 -38.12
N ASP A 6 8.99 -18.29 -37.45
CA ASP A 6 8.78 -19.17 -36.29
C ASP A 6 8.10 -18.38 -35.17
N SER A 7 6.78 -18.31 -35.20
CA SER A 7 5.98 -17.64 -34.19
C SER A 7 5.98 -18.51 -32.94
N LYS A 8 6.78 -18.13 -31.95
CA LYS A 8 6.82 -18.82 -30.65
C LYS A 8 5.56 -18.47 -29.85
N ALA A 9 4.86 -19.50 -29.38
CA ALA A 9 3.72 -19.37 -28.49
C ALA A 9 4.19 -19.23 -27.05
N TYR A 10 3.62 -18.27 -26.33
CA TYR A 10 3.90 -18.01 -24.93
C TYR A 10 2.65 -18.17 -24.11
N VAL A 11 2.83 -18.58 -22.87
CA VAL A 11 1.82 -18.56 -21.84
C VAL A 11 2.24 -17.62 -20.72
N LYS A 12 1.30 -16.82 -20.24
CA LYS A 12 1.40 -16.05 -19.02
C LYS A 12 0.42 -16.63 -18.01
N ILE A 13 0.96 -17.22 -16.95
CA ILE A 13 0.15 -17.82 -15.91
C ILE A 13 -0.14 -16.79 -14.85
N HIS A 14 -1.41 -16.74 -14.48
CA HIS A 14 -1.91 -15.93 -13.42
C HIS A 14 -2.81 -16.78 -12.50
N PRO A 15 -2.89 -16.54 -11.18
CA PRO A 15 -3.63 -17.40 -10.25
C PRO A 15 -5.14 -17.57 -10.52
N ARG A 16 -5.70 -16.80 -11.46
CA ARG A 16 -7.13 -16.82 -11.84
C ARG A 16 -7.37 -17.06 -13.33
N TYR A 17 -6.32 -17.03 -14.16
CA TYR A 17 -6.46 -17.11 -15.60
C TYR A 17 -5.11 -17.43 -16.25
N ILE A 18 -5.15 -17.90 -17.48
CA ILE A 18 -3.98 -18.20 -18.30
C ILE A 18 -4.10 -17.37 -19.56
N VAL A 19 -3.05 -16.63 -19.91
CA VAL A 19 -3.04 -15.87 -21.17
C VAL A 19 -2.08 -16.55 -22.13
N THR A 20 -2.55 -16.97 -23.30
CA THR A 20 -1.68 -17.45 -24.36
C THR A 20 -1.54 -16.38 -25.43
N TYR A 21 -0.35 -16.24 -26.00
CA TYR A 21 -0.10 -15.27 -27.07
C TYR A 21 1.05 -15.71 -27.95
N GLN A 22 1.00 -15.34 -29.22
CA GLN A 22 2.10 -15.54 -30.14
C GLN A 22 2.98 -14.30 -30.13
N LYS A 23 4.28 -14.49 -29.95
CA LYS A 23 5.26 -13.41 -30.09
C LYS A 23 5.93 -13.58 -31.44
N HIS A 24 5.64 -12.69 -32.38
CA HIS A 24 6.42 -12.62 -33.61
C HIS A 24 7.80 -12.00 -33.30
N GLU A 25 8.87 -12.69 -33.69
CA GLU A 25 10.22 -12.12 -33.64
C GLU A 25 10.28 -10.95 -34.62
N GLY A 26 10.33 -9.72 -34.10
CA GLY A 26 10.55 -8.52 -34.89
C GLY A 26 9.67 -7.31 -34.57
N LYS A 27 8.52 -7.45 -33.89
CA LYS A 27 7.64 -6.30 -33.62
C LYS A 27 7.00 -6.32 -32.24
N THR A 28 7.32 -5.29 -31.46
CA THR A 28 6.62 -4.87 -30.23
C THR A 28 5.18 -4.38 -30.48
N GLU A 29 4.66 -4.50 -31.71
CA GLU A 29 3.35 -4.00 -32.12
C GLU A 29 2.19 -4.65 -31.35
N GLY A 30 2.24 -5.94 -30.98
CA GLY A 30 1.18 -6.56 -30.17
C GLY A 30 1.13 -6.08 -28.71
N GLU A 31 2.28 -5.86 -28.07
CA GLU A 31 2.35 -5.25 -26.73
C GLU A 31 2.02 -3.75 -26.77
N LYS A 32 2.40 -3.07 -27.85
CA LYS A 32 2.07 -1.67 -28.13
C LYS A 32 0.57 -1.51 -28.39
N ALA A 33 -0.06 -2.34 -29.22
CA ALA A 33 -1.49 -2.33 -29.48
C ALA A 33 -2.32 -2.67 -28.22
N LEU A 34 -1.86 -3.61 -27.39
CA LEU A 34 -2.48 -3.90 -26.09
C LEU A 34 -2.35 -2.71 -25.12
N ARG A 35 -1.21 -2.00 -25.10
CA ARG A 35 -1.05 -0.75 -24.33
C ARG A 35 -1.90 0.38 -24.89
N ASP A 36 -1.88 0.60 -26.20
CA ASP A 36 -2.55 1.69 -26.89
C ASP A 36 -4.09 1.53 -26.81
N MET A 37 -4.60 0.29 -26.88
CA MET A 37 -6.02 -0.02 -26.63
C MET A 37 -6.42 0.21 -25.15
N ILE A 38 -5.49 0.06 -24.20
CA ILE A 38 -5.72 0.39 -22.78
C ILE A 38 -5.61 1.90 -22.53
N GLN A 39 -4.90 2.63 -23.41
CA GLN A 39 -4.48 4.02 -23.21
C GLN A 39 -5.36 5.04 -23.95
N SER A 40 -6.03 4.63 -25.03
CA SER A 40 -6.93 5.47 -25.86
C SER A 40 -8.22 5.94 -25.17
N ASN A 41 -8.47 5.53 -23.92
CA ASN A 41 -9.64 5.96 -23.14
C ASN A 41 -9.35 7.11 -22.15
N THR A 42 -8.17 7.74 -22.19
CA THR A 42 -7.74 8.71 -21.16
C THR A 42 -6.75 9.77 -21.66
N GLU A 43 -7.04 10.45 -22.76
CA GLU A 43 -6.12 11.48 -23.29
C GLU A 43 -6.15 12.80 -22.51
N THR A 44 -7.23 13.13 -21.80
CA THR A 44 -7.26 14.33 -20.93
C THR A 44 -6.52 14.12 -19.60
N VAL A 45 -6.19 12.87 -19.27
CA VAL A 45 -5.62 12.50 -17.96
C VAL A 45 -4.09 12.48 -18.02
N LEU A 46 -3.48 12.14 -19.16
CA LEU A 46 -2.04 11.90 -19.31
C LEU A 46 -1.12 13.13 -19.11
N GLU A 47 -1.58 14.34 -19.43
CA GLU A 47 -0.80 15.58 -19.22
C GLU A 47 -0.58 15.85 -17.72
N SER A 48 -1.58 15.53 -16.88
CA SER A 48 -1.46 15.61 -15.41
C SER A 48 -0.58 14.49 -14.82
N TYR A 49 -0.41 13.37 -15.52
CA TYR A 49 0.37 12.23 -15.03
C TYR A 49 1.86 12.37 -15.30
N LYS A 50 2.27 12.99 -16.43
CA LYS A 50 3.70 13.17 -16.75
C LYS A 50 4.42 14.13 -15.79
N THR A 51 3.74 15.17 -15.30
CA THR A 51 4.28 16.13 -14.33
C THR A 51 4.34 15.58 -12.90
N ASN A 52 3.51 14.58 -12.57
CA ASN A 52 3.55 13.88 -11.27
C ASN A 52 4.75 12.90 -11.12
N PHE A 53 5.51 12.60 -12.19
CA PHE A 53 6.67 11.72 -12.12
C PHE A 53 7.99 12.44 -11.81
N SER A 54 8.10 13.75 -12.06
CA SER A 54 9.32 14.53 -11.75
C SER A 54 9.46 14.84 -10.26
N ASP A 55 8.33 14.97 -9.55
CA ASP A 55 8.30 15.07 -8.09
C ASP A 55 7.74 13.77 -7.51
N ASN A 56 8.61 12.91 -6.97
CA ASN A 56 8.26 11.68 -6.26
C ASN A 56 7.38 11.87 -4.98
N ARG A 57 6.72 13.03 -4.85
CA ARG A 57 5.78 13.37 -3.79
C ARG A 57 4.41 12.84 -4.19
N SER A 58 4.14 11.55 -3.99
CA SER A 58 2.76 11.08 -3.94
C SER A 58 2.15 11.62 -2.65
N PHE A 59 1.44 12.74 -2.73
CA PHE A 59 0.87 13.51 -1.61
C PHE A 59 -0.23 12.74 -0.85
N GLY A 60 0.08 11.56 -0.33
CA GLY A 60 -0.89 10.61 0.21
C GLY A 60 -1.82 9.97 -0.82
N ILE A 61 -1.79 10.43 -2.08
CA ILE A 61 -2.67 9.95 -3.15
C ILE A 61 -2.09 8.70 -3.79
N ILE A 62 -2.91 7.65 -3.82
CA ILE A 62 -2.61 6.42 -4.54
C ILE A 62 -3.26 6.53 -5.92
N SER A 63 -2.45 6.44 -6.98
CA SER A 63 -2.95 6.41 -8.36
C SER A 63 -3.88 5.22 -8.59
N ASP A 64 -4.79 5.32 -9.55
CA ASP A 64 -5.73 4.24 -9.86
C ASP A 64 -5.02 2.92 -10.18
N ASN A 65 -3.89 2.99 -10.89
CA ASN A 65 -3.05 1.83 -11.18
C ASN A 65 -2.42 1.25 -9.91
N ALA A 66 -1.92 2.09 -9.01
CA ALA A 66 -1.41 1.64 -7.72
C ALA A 66 -2.54 1.02 -6.86
N ARG A 67 -3.73 1.60 -6.87
CA ARG A 67 -4.93 1.09 -6.20
C ARG A 67 -5.31 -0.30 -6.73
N LYS A 68 -5.39 -0.46 -8.05
CA LYS A 68 -5.63 -1.75 -8.72
C LYS A 68 -4.56 -2.77 -8.33
N ARG A 69 -3.27 -2.38 -8.35
CA ARG A 69 -2.16 -3.26 -7.96
C ARG A 69 -2.24 -3.71 -6.49
N MET A 70 -2.58 -2.82 -5.56
CA MET A 70 -2.75 -3.22 -4.15
C MET A 70 -3.97 -4.11 -3.95
N LYS A 71 -5.11 -3.79 -4.58
CA LYS A 71 -6.32 -4.65 -4.55
C LYS A 71 -5.97 -6.06 -5.05
N ASN A 72 -5.23 -6.14 -6.16
CA ASN A 72 -4.73 -7.39 -6.70
C ASN A 72 -3.76 -8.09 -5.74
N GLY A 73 -2.84 -7.36 -5.11
CA GLY A 73 -1.94 -7.90 -4.08
C GLY A 73 -2.69 -8.50 -2.90
N VAL A 74 -3.72 -7.81 -2.39
CA VAL A 74 -4.60 -8.33 -1.32
C VAL A 74 -5.31 -9.60 -1.78
N ASN A 75 -5.86 -9.60 -3.01
CA ASN A 75 -6.51 -10.77 -3.60
C ASN A 75 -5.56 -11.97 -3.66
N TYR A 76 -4.35 -11.79 -4.19
CA TYR A 76 -3.43 -12.91 -4.32
C TYR A 76 -2.91 -13.39 -3.00
N MET A 77 -2.58 -12.49 -2.08
CA MET A 77 -2.16 -12.89 -0.74
C MET A 77 -3.25 -13.69 -0.05
N LEU A 78 -4.52 -13.28 -0.18
CA LEU A 78 -5.66 -14.07 0.28
C LEU A 78 -5.79 -15.38 -0.47
N TYR A 79 -5.45 -15.47 -1.75
CA TYR A 79 -5.53 -16.72 -2.51
C TYR A 79 -4.45 -17.72 -2.07
N VAL A 80 -3.18 -17.31 -2.07
CA VAL A 80 -2.02 -18.18 -1.83
C VAL A 80 -1.82 -18.55 -0.35
N THR A 81 -2.30 -17.73 0.58
CA THR A 81 -2.07 -18.02 1.99
C THR A 81 -3.00 -19.13 2.47
N ARG A 82 -2.46 -20.30 2.79
CA ARG A 82 -3.27 -21.42 3.31
C ARG A 82 -3.93 -21.05 4.65
N ARG A 83 -5.16 -21.51 4.88
CA ARG A 83 -5.82 -21.36 6.19
C ARG A 83 -5.05 -22.16 7.23
N LYS A 84 -4.87 -21.59 8.41
CA LYS A 84 -4.20 -22.24 9.53
C LYS A 84 -5.11 -22.22 10.74
N GLN A 85 -5.14 -23.33 11.48
CA GLN A 85 -5.86 -23.39 12.74
C GLN A 85 -4.98 -22.87 13.87
N LYS A 86 -5.57 -22.06 14.75
CA LYS A 86 -4.97 -21.68 16.02
C LYS A 86 -5.78 -22.28 17.16
N LYS A 87 -5.11 -23.04 18.03
CA LYS A 87 -5.69 -23.45 19.32
C LYS A 87 -5.75 -22.23 20.23
N SER A 88 -6.96 -21.88 20.68
CA SER A 88 -7.14 -20.86 21.72
C SER A 88 -6.54 -21.38 23.03
N ARG A 89 -5.71 -20.57 23.71
CA ARG A 89 -5.20 -20.90 25.06
C ARG A 89 -6.26 -20.77 26.16
N TYR A 90 -7.33 -20.01 25.91
CA TYR A 90 -8.35 -19.67 26.92
C TYR A 90 -9.64 -20.48 26.79
N THR A 91 -9.95 -20.98 25.59
CA THR A 91 -11.16 -21.75 25.32
C THR A 91 -10.77 -23.04 24.62
N LYS A 92 -10.82 -24.16 25.34
CA LYS A 92 -10.55 -25.52 24.82
C LYS A 92 -11.45 -25.91 23.62
N THR A 93 -12.43 -25.08 23.25
CA THR A 93 -13.51 -25.37 22.29
C THR A 93 -13.51 -24.49 21.04
N GLN A 94 -12.61 -23.51 20.86
CA GLN A 94 -12.57 -22.73 19.62
C GLN A 94 -11.19 -22.73 18.97
N ASN A 95 -11.01 -23.60 17.97
CA ASN A 95 -10.01 -23.40 16.94
C ASN A 95 -10.42 -22.18 16.12
N SER A 96 -9.68 -21.08 16.23
CA SER A 96 -9.88 -19.94 15.34
C SER A 96 -9.01 -20.14 14.11
N GLU A 97 -9.64 -20.30 12.95
CA GLU A 97 -8.93 -20.26 11.67
C GLU A 97 -8.46 -18.84 11.40
N TYR A 98 -7.20 -18.69 11.00
CA TYR A 98 -6.68 -17.44 10.45
C TYR A 98 -6.06 -17.71 9.09
N LYS A 99 -6.14 -16.70 8.22
CA LYS A 99 -5.49 -16.73 6.92
C LYS A 99 -4.32 -15.76 6.89
N ILE A 100 -4.53 -14.54 7.34
CA ILE A 100 -3.56 -13.44 7.29
C ILE A 100 -3.65 -12.60 8.58
N THR A 101 -2.62 -11.79 8.84
CA THR A 101 -2.65 -10.76 9.89
C THR A 101 -2.84 -9.40 9.25
N PHE A 102 -3.85 -8.65 9.69
CA PHE A 102 -3.97 -7.22 9.38
C PHE A 102 -3.71 -6.43 10.65
N ALA A 103 -2.70 -5.58 10.61
CA ALA A 103 -2.28 -4.78 11.74
C ALA A 103 -2.06 -3.34 11.32
N THR A 104 -2.11 -2.46 12.30
CA THR A 104 -1.67 -1.08 12.14
C THR A 104 -0.52 -0.77 13.07
N LEU A 105 0.36 0.13 12.65
CA LEU A 105 1.50 0.62 13.42
C LEU A 105 1.42 2.15 13.50
N THR A 106 1.66 2.72 14.67
CA THR A 106 1.72 4.17 14.90
C THR A 106 2.90 4.53 15.79
N LEU A 107 3.24 5.82 15.85
CA LEU A 107 4.23 6.34 16.79
C LEU A 107 3.57 6.63 18.14
N PRO A 108 4.20 6.26 19.27
CA PRO A 108 3.66 6.52 20.60
C PRO A 108 3.82 7.98 21.04
N ALA A 109 4.66 8.77 20.37
CA ALA A 109 4.87 10.19 20.64
C ALA A 109 4.85 11.02 19.35
N LYS A 110 4.88 12.35 19.47
CA LYS A 110 4.88 13.27 18.32
C LYS A 110 6.09 13.00 17.42
N GLN A 111 5.85 12.84 16.12
CA GLN A 111 6.88 12.61 15.11
C GLN A 111 7.93 13.73 15.12
N ASN A 112 9.21 13.36 15.21
CA ASN A 112 10.38 14.24 15.11
C ASN A 112 11.34 13.84 13.99
N HIS A 113 11.10 12.72 13.32
CA HIS A 113 11.87 12.25 12.18
C HIS A 113 11.05 12.36 10.89
N THR A 114 11.73 12.39 9.75
CA THR A 114 11.08 12.33 8.44
C THR A 114 10.39 11.00 8.22
N ASP A 115 9.39 10.97 7.35
CA ASP A 115 8.68 9.72 7.03
C ASP A 115 9.63 8.69 6.40
N ASN A 116 10.59 9.17 5.60
CA ASN A 116 11.56 8.32 4.94
C ASN A 116 12.53 7.67 5.94
N GLU A 117 12.97 8.38 6.98
CA GLU A 117 13.78 7.79 8.05
C GLU A 117 13.02 6.71 8.81
N ILE A 118 11.76 6.97 9.18
CA ILE A 118 10.92 5.99 9.89
C ILE A 118 10.69 4.76 9.02
N LYS A 119 10.37 4.92 7.73
CA LYS A 119 10.21 3.78 6.83
C LYS A 119 11.51 3.00 6.68
N LYS A 120 12.64 3.69 6.46
CA LYS A 120 13.94 3.08 6.18
C LYS A 120 14.53 2.35 7.38
N HIS A 121 14.48 2.98 8.56
CA HIS A 121 15.18 2.50 9.75
C HIS A 121 14.26 1.78 10.73
N CYS A 122 12.97 2.12 10.77
CA CYS A 122 12.02 1.47 11.68
C CYS A 122 11.21 0.39 10.95
N LEU A 123 10.41 0.76 9.95
CA LEU A 123 9.49 -0.17 9.27
C LEU A 123 10.23 -1.32 8.57
N ASN A 124 11.28 -1.02 7.80
CA ASN A 124 12.06 -2.06 7.12
C ASN A 124 12.78 -2.99 8.10
N HIS A 125 13.24 -2.45 9.24
CA HIS A 125 13.84 -3.25 10.30
C HIS A 125 12.80 -4.18 10.94
N LEU A 126 11.57 -3.70 11.16
CA LEU A 126 10.47 -4.54 11.62
C LEU A 126 10.21 -5.70 10.66
N PHE A 127 10.08 -5.42 9.35
CA PHE A 127 9.92 -6.48 8.36
C PHE A 127 11.09 -7.46 8.32
N THR A 128 12.31 -7.00 8.58
CA THR A 128 13.48 -7.87 8.70
C THR A 128 13.33 -8.84 9.87
N LEU A 129 12.96 -8.34 11.05
CA LEU A 129 12.75 -9.20 12.22
C LEU A 129 11.55 -10.14 12.02
N LEU A 130 10.48 -9.69 11.37
CA LEU A 130 9.33 -10.55 11.06
C LEU A 130 9.70 -11.67 10.08
N ARG A 131 10.56 -11.40 9.09
CA ARG A 131 11.09 -12.44 8.19
C ARG A 131 11.92 -13.46 8.95
N GLN A 132 12.79 -13.00 9.83
CA GLN A 132 13.67 -13.88 10.62
C GLN A 132 12.92 -14.73 11.65
N LYS A 133 11.98 -14.13 12.39
CA LYS A 133 11.31 -14.79 13.53
C LYS A 133 10.02 -15.53 13.17
N TYR A 134 9.33 -15.08 12.13
CA TYR A 134 8.01 -15.60 11.77
C TYR A 134 7.94 -16.10 10.32
N HIS A 135 9.02 -16.01 9.56
CA HIS A 135 9.09 -16.46 8.17
C HIS A 135 7.94 -15.89 7.33
N ILE A 136 7.68 -14.59 7.49
CA ILE A 136 6.81 -13.86 6.56
C ILE A 136 7.48 -13.85 5.20
N GLN A 137 6.70 -14.03 4.13
CA GLN A 137 7.20 -13.97 2.77
C GLN A 137 6.49 -12.85 2.02
N SER A 138 5.16 -12.92 2.03
CA SER A 138 4.30 -11.92 1.39
C SER A 138 3.78 -10.92 2.41
N TYR A 139 3.99 -9.63 2.12
CA TYR A 139 3.40 -8.55 2.89
C TYR A 139 3.05 -7.35 2.02
N ILE A 140 2.09 -6.58 2.52
CA ILE A 140 1.63 -5.31 1.94
C ILE A 140 1.69 -4.27 3.03
N TRP A 141 2.16 -3.06 2.70
CA TRP A 141 1.96 -1.93 3.59
C TRP A 141 1.52 -0.67 2.85
N LYS A 142 0.78 0.17 3.55
CA LYS A 142 0.37 1.52 3.14
C LYS A 142 0.63 2.47 4.30
N ALA A 143 1.24 3.61 4.01
CA ALA A 143 1.47 4.70 4.94
C ALA A 143 0.41 5.79 4.72
N GLU A 144 -0.07 6.37 5.82
CA GLU A 144 -0.97 7.52 5.82
C GLU A 144 -0.65 8.43 7.02
N ALA A 145 -1.02 9.70 6.92
CA ALA A 145 -0.95 10.61 8.06
C ALA A 145 -2.17 10.40 8.96
N GLN A 146 -1.96 10.24 10.26
CA GLN A 146 -3.05 10.24 11.23
C GLN A 146 -3.53 11.67 11.54
N GLU A 147 -4.69 11.80 12.18
CA GLU A 147 -5.24 13.09 12.63
C GLU A 147 -4.25 13.87 13.53
N ASN A 148 -3.39 13.16 14.27
CA ASN A 148 -2.31 13.74 15.09
C ASN A 148 -1.03 14.09 14.29
N LYS A 149 -1.08 14.02 12.95
CA LYS A 149 0.02 14.27 11.99
C LYS A 149 1.18 13.27 12.05
N ASN A 150 1.11 12.22 12.86
CA ASN A 150 2.10 11.14 12.85
C ASN A 150 1.88 10.21 11.66
N ILE A 151 2.96 9.64 11.14
CA ILE A 151 2.89 8.54 10.18
C ILE A 151 2.24 7.31 10.80
N HIS A 152 1.37 6.68 10.03
CA HIS A 152 0.65 5.48 10.38
C HIS A 152 0.75 4.45 9.26
N PHE A 153 0.95 3.19 9.62
CA PHE A 153 1.07 2.12 8.66
C PHE A 153 -0.07 1.12 8.80
N HIS A 154 -0.76 0.86 7.70
CA HIS A 154 -1.57 -0.34 7.52
C HIS A 154 -0.66 -1.43 7.00
N ILE A 155 -0.57 -2.58 7.66
CA ILE A 155 0.23 -3.72 7.22
C ILE A 155 -0.61 -4.99 7.14
N VAL A 156 -0.46 -5.74 6.06
CA VAL A 156 -1.02 -7.10 5.96
C VAL A 156 0.11 -8.09 5.74
N LEU A 157 0.08 -9.17 6.52
CA LEU A 157 1.09 -10.22 6.57
C LEU A 157 0.46 -11.58 6.27
N ASP A 158 1.20 -12.44 5.60
CA ASP A 158 0.85 -13.84 5.29
C ASP A 158 1.02 -14.82 6.46
N ARG A 159 1.52 -14.36 7.60
CA ARG A 159 1.68 -15.15 8.83
C ARG A 159 0.94 -14.53 10.00
N TYR A 160 0.59 -15.37 10.96
CA TYR A 160 0.07 -14.92 12.25
C TYR A 160 1.20 -14.38 13.11
N ILE A 161 1.03 -13.16 13.59
CA ILE A 161 1.93 -12.54 14.55
C ILE A 161 1.16 -12.28 15.85
N PRO A 162 1.63 -12.78 17.01
CA PRO A 162 1.03 -12.43 18.29
C PRO A 162 1.10 -10.92 18.52
N TYR A 163 -0.04 -10.33 18.87
CA TYR A 163 -0.18 -8.89 19.12
C TYR A 163 0.90 -8.31 20.05
N LEU A 164 1.09 -8.93 21.22
CA LEU A 164 2.07 -8.46 22.20
C LEU A 164 3.50 -8.49 21.63
N ARG A 165 3.81 -9.47 20.78
CA ARG A 165 5.13 -9.59 20.16
C ARG A 165 5.34 -8.54 19.07
N LEU A 166 4.33 -8.30 18.24
CA LEU A 166 4.39 -7.24 17.22
C LEU A 166 4.61 -5.87 17.88
N ARG A 167 3.85 -5.57 18.95
CA ARG A 167 3.98 -4.34 19.72
C ARG A 167 5.36 -4.18 20.35
N GLN A 168 5.86 -5.22 21.02
CA GLN A 168 7.19 -5.23 21.64
C GLN A 168 8.27 -4.94 20.60
N MET A 169 8.28 -5.68 19.49
CA MET A 169 9.26 -5.50 18.41
C MET A 169 9.20 -4.08 17.83
N TRP A 170 8.00 -3.54 17.62
CA TRP A 170 7.85 -2.19 17.10
C TRP A 170 8.37 -1.14 18.09
N ASN A 171 8.01 -1.24 19.37
CA ASN A 171 8.48 -0.31 20.40
C ASN A 171 10.00 -0.39 20.63
N GLU A 172 10.57 -1.60 20.63
CA GLU A 172 12.03 -1.79 20.70
C GLU A 172 12.76 -1.10 19.55
N ILE A 173 12.21 -1.17 18.33
CA ILE A 173 12.77 -0.50 17.16
C ILE A 173 12.66 1.02 17.29
N LEU A 174 11.53 1.52 17.78
CA LEU A 174 11.28 2.94 17.98
C LEU A 174 12.09 3.56 19.14
N ASN A 175 12.78 2.73 19.92
CA ASN A 175 13.66 3.13 21.03
C ASN A 175 15.11 2.64 20.85
N LYS A 176 15.52 2.36 19.61
CA LYS A 176 16.84 1.74 19.30
C LYS A 176 18.04 2.68 19.55
N GLY A 177 17.79 3.93 19.96
CA GLY A 177 18.83 4.93 20.21
C GLY A 177 19.44 5.46 18.91
N LYS A 178 20.74 5.77 18.94
CA LYS A 178 21.45 6.38 17.80
C LYS A 178 21.62 5.39 16.65
N VAL A 179 21.16 5.76 15.46
CA VAL A 179 21.29 4.98 14.24
C VAL A 179 22.26 5.67 13.28
N LYS A 180 23.19 4.92 12.67
CA LYS A 180 24.15 5.48 11.72
C LYS A 180 23.40 6.16 10.55
N GLY A 181 23.73 7.43 10.31
CA GLY A 181 23.13 8.23 9.23
C GLY A 181 21.78 8.87 9.58
N VAL A 182 21.37 8.83 10.86
CA VAL A 182 20.24 9.59 11.39
C VAL A 182 20.81 10.60 12.39
N ALA A 183 20.39 11.86 12.30
CA ALA A 183 20.92 12.93 13.15
C ALA A 183 20.60 12.69 14.63
N GLU A 184 19.34 12.34 14.89
CA GLU A 184 18.79 12.15 16.24
C GLU A 184 18.49 10.67 16.52
N PRO A 185 18.47 10.24 17.79
CA PRO A 185 18.04 8.90 18.16
C PRO A 185 16.53 8.72 17.98
N PHE A 186 16.12 7.49 17.63
CA PHE A 186 14.71 7.10 17.75
C PHE A 186 14.42 6.82 19.23
N ASP A 187 13.79 7.78 19.90
CA ASP A 187 13.50 7.82 21.35
C ASP A 187 11.99 7.94 21.64
N TYR A 188 11.14 7.48 20.72
CA TYR A 188 9.69 7.72 20.80
C TYR A 188 9.04 7.10 22.03
N VAL A 189 9.56 5.96 22.50
CA VAL A 189 9.05 5.29 23.71
C VAL A 189 9.47 6.07 24.95
N ASP A 190 10.72 6.54 25.01
CA ASP A 190 11.21 7.37 26.12
C ASP A 190 10.45 8.69 26.21
N ARG A 191 10.21 9.36 25.08
CA ARG A 191 9.38 10.58 25.02
C ARG A 191 7.95 10.34 25.46
N TYR A 192 7.36 9.20 25.08
CA TYR A 192 6.04 8.81 25.58
C TYR A 192 6.07 8.58 27.09
N GLN A 193 7.05 7.83 27.61
CA GLN A 193 7.21 7.56 29.03
C GLN A 193 7.34 8.85 29.84
N ASN A 194 8.19 9.77 29.41
CA ASN A 194 8.38 11.07 30.06
C ASN A 194 7.08 11.89 30.07
N SER A 195 6.34 11.91 28.96
CA SER A 195 5.03 12.56 28.90
C SER A 195 4.01 11.94 29.85
N GLN A 196 4.01 10.61 30.01
CA GLN A 196 3.12 9.95 30.97
C GLN A 196 3.54 10.24 32.42
N LYS A 197 4.84 10.21 32.73
CA LYS A 197 5.36 10.57 34.07
C LYS A 197 4.98 11.99 34.45
N GLU A 198 5.17 12.95 33.55
CA GLU A 198 4.79 14.34 33.77
C GLU A 198 3.28 14.50 33.96
N PHE A 199 2.47 13.84 33.13
CA PHE A 199 1.01 13.90 33.24
C PHE A 199 0.50 13.36 34.59
N PHE A 200 1.09 12.29 35.09
CA PHE A 200 0.70 11.61 36.34
C PHE A 200 1.56 12.00 37.55
N LYS A 201 2.31 13.11 37.48
CA LYS A 201 3.23 13.52 38.57
C LYS A 201 2.52 13.75 39.91
N ASP A 202 1.27 14.22 39.87
CA ASP A 202 0.43 14.46 41.05
C ASP A 202 -0.56 13.31 41.31
N GLY A 203 -0.27 12.11 40.80
CA GLY A 203 -1.15 10.94 40.89
C GLY A 203 -2.09 10.77 39.69
N PHE A 204 -3.11 9.93 39.86
CA PHE A 204 -4.04 9.58 38.78
C PHE A 204 -4.89 10.78 38.34
N LYS A 205 -4.90 11.06 37.03
CA LYS A 205 -5.73 12.08 36.38
C LYS A 205 -6.47 11.48 35.19
N ILE A 206 -7.71 11.91 34.97
CA ILE A 206 -8.54 11.47 33.85
C ILE A 206 -8.24 12.33 32.62
N ARG A 207 -8.03 11.66 31.48
CA ARG A 207 -8.03 12.24 30.14
C ARG A 207 -9.46 12.36 29.64
N SER A 208 -10.08 13.50 29.86
CA SER A 208 -11.48 13.78 29.51
C SER A 208 -11.75 13.63 28.01
N GLU A 209 -10.77 13.97 27.19
CA GLU A 209 -10.80 13.87 25.73
C GLU A 209 -10.95 12.43 25.22
N MET A 210 -10.57 11.42 26.02
CA MET A 210 -10.64 10.01 25.64
C MET A 210 -11.91 9.29 26.15
N LEU A 211 -12.71 9.95 26.98
CA LEU A 211 -13.92 9.34 27.55
C LEU A 211 -14.92 8.93 26.47
N PHE A 212 -15.04 9.75 25.43
CA PHE A 212 -15.99 9.57 24.34
C PHE A 212 -15.29 9.56 23.00
N ARG A 213 -15.85 8.81 22.05
CA ARG A 213 -15.49 8.90 20.63
C ARG A 213 -16.72 9.19 19.80
N TYR A 214 -16.54 9.87 18.68
CA TYR A 214 -17.60 10.04 17.70
C TYR A 214 -17.64 8.84 16.76
N ASN A 215 -18.78 8.16 16.69
CA ASN A 215 -18.99 7.07 15.74
C ASN A 215 -19.58 7.63 14.44
N LYS A 216 -18.75 7.69 13.39
CA LYS A 216 -19.16 8.21 12.07
C LYS A 216 -20.33 7.44 11.44
N LYS A 217 -20.53 6.16 11.78
CA LYS A 217 -21.63 5.34 11.22
C LYS A 217 -22.97 5.60 11.91
N THR A 218 -22.96 5.76 13.23
CA THR A 218 -24.17 5.99 14.02
C THR A 218 -24.44 7.48 14.27
N GLN A 219 -23.48 8.35 13.90
CA GLN A 219 -23.47 9.79 14.14
C GLN A 219 -23.67 10.17 15.62
N LYS A 220 -23.18 9.33 16.54
CA LYS A 220 -23.37 9.51 17.99
C LYS A 220 -22.03 9.49 18.73
N LYS A 221 -21.98 10.20 19.85
CA LYS A 221 -20.90 10.06 20.84
C LYS A 221 -21.12 8.77 21.63
N GLU A 222 -20.10 7.94 21.67
CA GLU A 222 -20.12 6.66 22.38
C GLU A 222 -18.98 6.62 23.39
N ALA A 223 -19.19 5.95 24.52
CA ALA A 223 -18.14 5.74 25.51
C ALA A 223 -16.99 4.92 24.90
N HIS A 224 -15.75 5.37 25.10
CA HIS A 224 -14.56 4.77 24.50
C HIS A 224 -13.59 4.27 25.59
N TRP A 225 -12.90 5.21 26.23
CA TRP A 225 -11.90 4.97 27.27
C TRP A 225 -12.38 5.53 28.61
N THR A 226 -13.28 4.80 29.25
CA THR A 226 -13.94 5.22 30.50
C THR A 226 -12.94 5.46 31.63
N ALA A 227 -13.33 6.27 32.63
CA ALA A 227 -12.52 6.54 33.82
C ALA A 227 -12.02 5.25 34.50
N TYR A 228 -12.88 4.23 34.58
CA TYR A 228 -12.50 2.91 35.10
C TYR A 228 -11.36 2.24 34.29
N LYS A 229 -11.43 2.27 32.95
CA LYS A 229 -10.36 1.71 32.10
C LYS A 229 -9.06 2.49 32.27
N GLN A 230 -9.14 3.82 32.38
CA GLN A 230 -8.01 4.69 32.64
C GLN A 230 -7.35 4.37 33.99
N GLN A 231 -8.14 4.28 35.06
CA GLN A 231 -7.66 3.94 36.40
C GLN A 231 -7.02 2.56 36.43
N LYS A 232 -7.67 1.56 35.80
CA LYS A 232 -7.12 0.21 35.71
C LYS A 232 -5.77 0.20 35.02
N ALA A 233 -5.65 0.86 33.85
CA ALA A 233 -4.39 0.94 33.13
C ALA A 233 -3.30 1.67 33.94
N TYR A 234 -3.65 2.74 34.66
CA TYR A 234 -2.73 3.43 35.57
C TYR A 234 -2.25 2.50 36.70
N ASN A 235 -3.17 1.80 37.37
CA ASN A 235 -2.83 0.87 38.45
C ASN A 235 -1.91 -0.26 37.96
N GLU A 236 -2.15 -0.78 36.74
CA GLU A 236 -1.27 -1.78 36.12
C GLU A 236 0.17 -1.24 35.91
N GLN A 237 0.33 0.06 35.63
CA GLN A 237 1.66 0.69 35.56
C GLN A 237 2.29 0.89 36.93
N MET A 238 1.49 1.19 37.97
CA MET A 238 2.01 1.43 39.32
C MET A 238 2.61 0.17 39.97
N ILE A 239 2.14 -1.02 39.58
CA ILE A 239 2.67 -2.31 40.05
C ILE A 239 4.08 -2.59 39.48
N LEU A 240 4.43 -1.98 38.36
CA LEU A 240 5.75 -2.16 37.74
C LEU A 240 6.82 -1.31 38.44
N PRO A 241 8.10 -1.78 38.44
CA PRO A 241 9.24 -0.96 38.78
C PRO A 241 9.24 0.36 37.99
N GLU A 242 9.71 1.45 38.60
CA GLU A 242 9.59 2.80 38.04
C GLU A 242 10.18 2.92 36.63
N GLU A 243 11.31 2.26 36.38
CA GLU A 243 12.01 2.22 35.11
C GLU A 243 11.27 1.43 34.02
N LYS A 244 10.34 0.53 34.40
CA LYS A 244 9.55 -0.27 33.46
C LYS A 244 8.19 0.35 33.12
N ARG A 245 7.74 1.36 33.86
CA ARG A 245 6.44 2.01 33.63
C ARG A 245 6.40 2.69 32.27
N TRP A 246 5.32 2.49 31.53
CA TRP A 246 5.07 3.09 30.21
C TRP A 246 6.11 2.79 29.11
N THR A 247 6.92 1.74 29.27
CA THR A 247 7.96 1.35 28.28
C THR A 247 7.43 0.50 27.11
N ASN A 248 6.14 0.15 27.10
CA ASN A 248 5.51 -0.61 26.01
C ASN A 248 4.16 0.00 25.60
N PRO A 249 4.16 1.25 25.07
CA PRO A 249 2.95 1.96 24.67
C PRO A 249 2.11 1.18 23.66
N ASN A 250 0.82 1.50 23.58
CA ASN A 250 -0.07 0.91 22.59
C ASN A 250 0.15 1.52 21.19
N SER A 251 1.23 1.11 20.54
CA SER A 251 1.69 1.61 19.23
C SER A 251 1.26 0.72 18.04
N THR A 252 0.49 -0.33 18.30
CA THR A 252 0.03 -1.28 17.27
C THR A 252 -1.39 -1.72 17.54
N ASP A 253 -2.17 -2.03 16.52
CA ASP A 253 -3.47 -2.72 16.65
C ASP A 253 -3.54 -3.93 15.69
N ILE A 254 -4.21 -5.01 16.08
CA ILE A 254 -4.48 -6.16 15.19
C ILE A 254 -5.98 -6.27 14.98
N HIS A 255 -6.39 -6.14 13.72
CA HIS A 255 -7.80 -6.20 13.34
C HIS A 255 -8.28 -7.64 13.21
N ALA A 256 -9.35 -7.96 13.93
CA ALA A 256 -9.98 -9.27 13.85
C ALA A 256 -10.72 -9.44 12.51
N LEU A 257 -10.27 -10.40 11.69
CA LEU A 257 -10.86 -10.67 10.37
C LEU A 257 -12.00 -11.72 10.41
N LYS A 258 -12.24 -12.38 11.56
CA LYS A 258 -13.17 -13.52 11.70
C LYS A 258 -14.63 -13.18 11.33
N LYS A 259 -15.08 -11.96 11.63
CA LYS A 259 -16.48 -11.53 11.40
C LYS A 259 -16.69 -10.80 10.06
N ILE A 260 -15.65 -10.73 9.24
CA ILE A 260 -15.66 -9.92 8.03
C ILE A 260 -16.13 -10.78 6.86
N ARG A 261 -17.31 -10.45 6.31
CA ARG A 261 -17.93 -11.18 5.19
C ARG A 261 -17.02 -11.23 3.96
N SER A 262 -16.42 -10.09 3.61
CA SER A 262 -15.44 -9.98 2.53
C SER A 262 -14.15 -9.36 3.07
N ILE A 263 -13.19 -10.22 3.41
CA ILE A 263 -11.87 -9.80 3.88
C ILE A 263 -11.20 -8.91 2.83
N ASN A 264 -11.37 -9.24 1.55
CA ASN A 264 -10.84 -8.45 0.44
C ASN A 264 -11.40 -7.02 0.43
N ALA A 265 -12.74 -6.86 0.47
CA ALA A 265 -13.35 -5.54 0.46
C ALA A 265 -12.90 -4.71 1.66
N TYR A 266 -12.82 -5.34 2.84
CA TYR A 266 -12.35 -4.70 4.06
C TYR A 266 -10.90 -4.22 3.94
N LEU A 267 -9.97 -5.09 3.53
CA LEU A 267 -8.56 -4.71 3.40
C LEU A 267 -8.34 -3.69 2.28
N SER A 268 -9.07 -3.82 1.17
CA SER A 268 -9.04 -2.84 0.08
C SER A 268 -9.52 -1.47 0.55
N GLN A 269 -10.46 -1.40 1.51
CA GLN A 269 -10.87 -0.13 2.10
C GLN A 269 -9.77 0.54 2.92
N TYR A 270 -8.90 -0.20 3.61
CA TYR A 270 -7.80 0.42 4.36
C TYR A 270 -6.59 0.70 3.47
N MET A 271 -6.24 -0.27 2.62
CA MET A 271 -5.07 -0.18 1.76
C MET A 271 -5.27 0.80 0.61
N ALA A 272 -6.45 0.82 0.00
CA ALA A 272 -6.70 1.48 -1.28
C ALA A 272 -7.67 2.67 -1.20
N LYS A 273 -7.98 3.14 0.01
CA LYS A 273 -8.76 4.37 0.22
C LYS A 273 -7.90 5.60 -0.06
N ASN A 274 -8.42 6.45 -0.93
CA ASN A 274 -7.93 7.80 -1.13
C ASN A 274 -8.57 8.76 -0.12
N GLU A 275 -7.89 9.88 0.11
CA GLU A 275 -8.48 11.10 0.68
C GLU A 275 -9.72 11.51 -0.13
N ASP A 276 -10.59 12.35 0.46
CA ASP A 276 -11.81 12.83 -0.18
C ASP A 276 -11.52 13.45 -1.55
N GLU A 277 -12.23 13.03 -2.61
CA GLU A 277 -11.99 13.51 -3.98
C GLU A 277 -12.13 15.03 -4.08
N LEU A 278 -13.04 15.63 -3.30
CA LEU A 278 -13.23 17.08 -3.25
C LEU A 278 -12.02 17.78 -2.62
N PHE A 279 -11.48 17.20 -1.54
CA PHE A 279 -10.28 17.68 -0.89
C PHE A 279 -9.06 17.61 -1.83
N LEU A 280 -8.95 16.53 -2.59
CA LEU A 280 -7.86 16.36 -3.55
C LEU A 280 -7.93 17.37 -4.69
N ALA A 281 -9.12 17.68 -5.20
CA ALA A 281 -9.31 18.72 -6.20
C ALA A 281 -8.85 20.09 -5.68
N GLN A 282 -9.19 20.45 -4.43
CA GLN A 282 -8.74 21.69 -3.80
C GLN A 282 -7.22 21.77 -3.68
N VAL A 283 -6.57 20.69 -3.24
CA VAL A 283 -5.11 20.63 -3.13
C VAL A 283 -4.44 20.78 -4.49
N GLU A 284 -4.96 20.13 -5.53
CA GLU A 284 -4.38 20.22 -6.87
C GLU A 284 -4.59 21.62 -7.50
N GLU A 285 -5.75 22.24 -7.29
CA GLU A 285 -6.01 23.63 -7.70
C GLU A 285 -4.97 24.59 -7.09
N MET A 286 -4.73 24.48 -5.77
CA MET A 286 -3.70 25.27 -5.09
C MET A 286 -2.30 25.06 -5.69
N ARG A 287 -1.97 23.86 -6.19
CA ARG A 287 -0.68 23.62 -6.85
C ARG A 287 -0.58 24.20 -8.23
N ILE A 288 -1.63 24.06 -9.04
CA ILE A 288 -1.65 24.65 -10.37
C ILE A 288 -1.42 26.16 -10.23
N ARG A 289 -2.06 26.78 -9.24
CA ARG A 289 -1.86 28.18 -8.89
C ARG A 289 -0.43 28.48 -8.42
N LEU A 290 0.14 27.68 -7.52
CA LEU A 290 1.53 27.85 -7.08
C LEU A 290 2.53 27.75 -8.24
N ARG A 291 2.36 26.79 -9.15
CA ARG A 291 3.21 26.67 -10.36
C ARG A 291 3.10 27.89 -11.27
N ALA A 292 1.89 28.41 -11.46
CA ALA A 292 1.66 29.63 -12.25
C ALA A 292 2.35 30.84 -11.60
N ILE A 293 2.24 30.99 -10.27
CA ILE A 293 2.95 32.04 -9.51
C ILE A 293 4.46 31.90 -9.69
N THR A 294 5.03 30.71 -9.49
CA THR A 294 6.47 30.49 -9.65
C THR A 294 6.94 30.80 -11.08
N ALA A 295 6.17 30.41 -12.10
CA ALA A 295 6.48 30.73 -13.49
C ALA A 295 6.45 32.25 -13.73
N ARG A 296 5.41 32.94 -13.26
CA ARG A 296 5.28 34.40 -13.41
C ARG A 296 6.37 35.17 -12.67
N LYS A 297 6.73 34.77 -11.44
CA LYS A 297 7.86 35.36 -10.70
C LYS A 297 9.17 35.22 -11.48
N LYS A 298 9.38 34.10 -12.18
CA LYS A 298 10.56 33.89 -13.02
C LYS A 298 10.56 34.80 -14.25
N GLU A 299 9.41 34.98 -14.91
CA GLU A 299 9.25 35.93 -16.03
C GLU A 299 9.50 37.37 -15.57
N LEU A 300 8.86 37.80 -14.49
CA LEU A 300 9.04 39.12 -13.89
C LEU A 300 10.50 39.39 -13.51
N ALA A 301 11.20 38.41 -12.93
CA ALA A 301 12.61 38.56 -12.61
C ALA A 301 13.46 38.87 -13.86
N HIS A 302 13.13 38.27 -15.00
CA HIS A 302 13.79 38.53 -16.27
C HIS A 302 13.40 39.90 -16.87
N GLU A 303 12.14 40.29 -16.75
CA GLU A 303 11.65 41.63 -17.14
C GLU A 303 12.36 42.74 -16.34
N ILE A 304 12.48 42.58 -15.01
CA ILE A 304 13.18 43.51 -14.10
C ILE A 304 14.67 43.64 -14.47
N GLU A 305 15.34 42.52 -14.73
CA GLU A 305 16.75 42.50 -15.16
C GLU A 305 16.94 43.25 -16.49
N THR A 306 16.01 43.06 -17.42
CA THR A 306 16.01 43.75 -18.71
C THR A 306 15.80 45.26 -18.53
N CYS A 307 14.79 45.69 -17.77
CA CYS A 307 14.52 47.10 -17.50
C CYS A 307 15.68 47.80 -16.79
N SER A 308 16.33 47.11 -15.85
CA SER A 308 17.54 47.60 -15.16
C SER A 308 18.69 47.85 -16.13
N THR A 309 18.84 46.98 -17.14
CA THR A 309 19.86 47.12 -18.20
C THR A 309 19.61 48.36 -19.08
N PHE A 310 18.35 48.74 -19.28
CA PHE A 310 17.95 49.89 -20.09
C PHE A 310 17.71 51.18 -19.30
N GLY A 311 17.94 51.19 -17.97
CA GLY A 311 17.78 52.37 -17.13
C GLY A 311 16.33 52.85 -16.95
N MET A 312 15.35 51.94 -17.08
CA MET A 312 13.94 52.24 -16.86
C MET A 312 13.54 51.94 -15.41
N GLU A 313 12.62 52.72 -14.82
CA GLU A 313 12.10 52.47 -13.47
C GLU A 313 11.27 51.17 -13.42
N SER A 314 11.53 50.31 -12.42
CA SER A 314 10.89 48.99 -12.24
C SER A 314 9.70 48.96 -11.29
N THR A 315 9.24 50.11 -10.79
CA THR A 315 8.31 50.20 -9.65
C THR A 315 6.99 49.43 -9.84
N VAL A 316 6.54 49.26 -11.08
CA VAL A 316 5.36 48.44 -11.44
C VAL A 316 5.62 46.95 -11.26
N PHE A 317 6.79 46.46 -11.66
CA PHE A 317 7.18 45.05 -11.54
C PHE A 317 7.43 44.64 -10.09
N ASP A 318 7.98 45.55 -9.27
CA ASP A 318 8.22 45.31 -7.86
C ASP A 318 6.89 45.12 -7.08
N SER A 319 5.88 45.95 -7.39
CA SER A 319 4.54 45.79 -6.81
C SER A 319 3.86 44.48 -7.22
N GLU A 320 4.07 44.02 -8.46
CA GLU A 320 3.53 42.73 -8.92
C GLU A 320 4.24 41.55 -8.22
N MET A 321 5.57 41.61 -8.09
CA MET A 321 6.38 40.61 -7.39
C MET A 321 5.95 40.45 -5.93
N ASP A 322 5.74 41.57 -5.22
CA ASP A 322 5.25 41.58 -3.83
C ASP A 322 3.83 41.01 -3.69
N GLY A 323 2.98 41.24 -4.70
CA GLY A 323 1.64 40.63 -4.77
C GLY A 323 1.72 39.11 -4.86
N LEU A 324 2.51 38.61 -5.82
CA LEU A 324 2.73 37.19 -6.05
C LEU A 324 3.38 36.48 -4.85
N GLN A 325 4.31 37.16 -4.16
CA GLN A 325 4.98 36.59 -2.99
C GLN A 325 4.04 36.45 -1.79
N ARG A 326 3.10 37.38 -1.59
CA ARG A 326 2.06 37.26 -0.56
C ARG A 326 1.10 36.11 -0.88
N GLU A 327 0.70 35.99 -2.13
CA GLU A 327 -0.19 34.92 -2.59
C GLU A 327 0.47 33.53 -2.45
N GLU A 328 1.75 33.41 -2.81
CA GLU A 328 2.57 32.22 -2.59
C GLU A 328 2.57 31.81 -1.11
N GLN A 329 2.85 32.76 -0.20
CA GLN A 329 2.85 32.51 1.25
C GLN A 329 1.48 32.06 1.78
N GLU A 330 0.39 32.65 1.30
CA GLU A 330 -0.97 32.25 1.70
C GLU A 330 -1.30 30.81 1.26
N ILE A 331 -0.97 30.48 0.00
CA ILE A 331 -1.19 29.14 -0.55
C ILE A 331 -0.32 28.12 0.19
N GLU A 332 0.94 28.44 0.46
CA GLU A 332 1.85 27.58 1.23
C GLU A 332 1.35 27.37 2.66
N ALA A 333 0.86 28.41 3.33
CA ALA A 333 0.28 28.30 4.67
C ALA A 333 -0.92 27.35 4.67
N ARG A 334 -1.84 27.47 3.71
CA ARG A 334 -2.98 26.55 3.57
C ARG A 334 -2.53 25.13 3.24
N LEU A 335 -1.55 24.97 2.35
CA LEU A 335 -0.99 23.66 2.04
C LEU A 335 -0.30 23.00 3.24
N SER A 336 0.29 23.80 4.13
CA SER A 336 0.96 23.33 5.35
C SER A 336 0.00 22.73 6.40
N GLU A 337 -1.29 23.07 6.32
CA GLU A 337 -2.32 22.45 7.16
C GLU A 337 -2.44 20.95 6.85
N PHE A 338 -2.18 20.56 5.60
CA PHE A 338 -2.22 19.18 5.15
C PHE A 338 -0.90 18.46 5.45
N ARG A 339 -0.99 17.32 6.13
CA ARG A 339 0.16 16.46 6.38
C ARG A 339 0.23 15.37 5.31
N PHE A 340 1.15 15.52 4.37
CA PHE A 340 1.43 14.49 3.36
C PHE A 340 2.56 13.57 3.79
N ILE A 341 2.46 12.28 3.46
CA ILE A 341 3.55 11.33 3.68
C ILE A 341 4.61 11.52 2.59
N GLU A 342 5.86 11.72 2.99
CA GLU A 342 6.97 11.89 2.05
C GLU A 342 7.31 10.57 1.34
N GLY A 343 7.75 10.66 0.08
CA GLY A 343 8.24 9.53 -0.71
C GLY A 343 7.20 8.43 -0.91
N LYS A 344 7.66 7.17 -0.97
CA LYS A 344 6.80 6.02 -1.26
C LYS A 344 5.77 5.77 -0.13
N ILE A 345 4.48 5.81 -0.47
CA ILE A 345 3.35 5.64 0.47
C ILE A 345 2.79 4.22 0.54
N TRP A 346 3.19 3.30 -0.33
CA TRP A 346 2.74 1.91 -0.28
C TRP A 346 3.77 0.96 -0.88
N TYR A 347 3.71 -0.31 -0.52
CA TYR A 347 4.62 -1.33 -1.02
C TYR A 347 3.99 -2.71 -1.00
N LEU A 348 4.44 -3.54 -1.95
CA LEU A 348 4.21 -4.97 -2.00
C LEU A 348 5.57 -5.65 -1.92
N SER A 349 5.67 -6.72 -1.13
CA SER A 349 6.88 -7.55 -1.10
C SER A 349 7.26 -8.01 -2.51
N GLN A 350 8.55 -8.28 -2.73
CA GLN A 350 9.05 -8.66 -4.05
C GLN A 350 8.36 -9.93 -4.55
N GLU A 351 8.12 -10.88 -3.64
CA GLU A 351 7.42 -12.15 -3.85
C GLU A 351 6.00 -11.90 -4.36
N LEU A 352 5.25 -11.03 -3.68
CA LEU A 352 3.89 -10.70 -4.07
C LEU A 352 3.84 -9.86 -5.36
N SER A 353 4.81 -8.97 -5.56
CA SER A 353 4.91 -8.21 -6.80
C SER A 353 5.28 -9.10 -7.99
N ALA A 354 6.09 -10.14 -7.80
CA ALA A 354 6.40 -11.13 -8.82
C ALA A 354 5.15 -11.95 -9.18
N LEU A 355 4.39 -12.36 -8.16
CA LEU A 355 3.11 -13.07 -8.35
C LEU A 355 2.10 -12.26 -9.17
N ILE A 356 1.97 -10.96 -8.90
CA ILE A 356 1.07 -10.07 -9.67
C ILE A 356 1.54 -9.91 -11.12
N LYS A 357 2.86 -9.88 -11.35
CA LYS A 357 3.40 -9.77 -12.72
C LYS A 357 3.15 -11.05 -13.53
N GLY A 358 2.99 -12.20 -12.87
CA GLY A 358 2.76 -13.53 -13.44
C GLY A 358 4.04 -14.13 -14.04
N ALA A 359 4.16 -15.46 -14.07
CA ALA A 359 5.21 -16.10 -14.86
C ALA A 359 4.86 -16.07 -16.33
N LYS A 360 5.86 -15.72 -17.13
CA LYS A 360 5.88 -15.95 -18.56
C LYS A 360 6.69 -17.22 -18.81
N SER A 361 6.15 -18.14 -19.60
CA SER A 361 6.85 -19.32 -20.07
C SER A 361 6.53 -19.51 -21.55
N GLU A 362 7.50 -20.01 -22.31
CA GLU A 362 7.24 -20.49 -23.66
C GLU A 362 6.36 -21.74 -23.56
N MET A 363 5.39 -21.89 -24.45
CA MET A 363 4.52 -23.06 -24.46
C MET A 363 5.25 -24.25 -25.05
N SER A 364 5.23 -25.37 -24.34
CA SER A 364 5.67 -26.63 -24.92
C SER A 364 4.66 -27.12 -25.96
N TYR A 365 5.11 -27.97 -26.88
CA TYR A 365 4.23 -28.62 -27.86
C TYR A 365 3.05 -29.35 -27.20
N ALA A 366 3.30 -30.01 -26.06
CA ALA A 366 2.25 -30.68 -25.28
C ALA A 366 1.17 -29.70 -24.77
N MET A 367 1.57 -28.51 -24.33
CA MET A 367 0.61 -27.48 -23.90
C MET A 367 -0.19 -26.91 -25.06
N ILE A 368 0.43 -26.72 -26.22
CA ILE A 368 -0.25 -26.27 -27.44
C ILE A 368 -1.35 -27.26 -27.82
N ASN A 369 -1.07 -28.56 -27.72
CA ASN A 369 -2.04 -29.63 -28.03
C ASN A 369 -3.19 -29.75 -27.01
N GLU A 370 -3.05 -29.20 -25.80
CA GLU A 370 -4.14 -29.14 -24.80
C GLU A 370 -5.14 -28.01 -25.10
N MET A 371 -4.73 -26.99 -25.86
CA MET A 371 -5.53 -25.78 -26.08
C MET A 371 -6.87 -26.04 -26.80
N PRO A 372 -6.94 -26.85 -27.88
CA PRO A 372 -8.22 -27.09 -28.56
C PRO A 372 -9.30 -27.68 -27.65
N ARG A 373 -8.94 -28.66 -26.81
CA ARG A 373 -9.87 -29.28 -25.84
C ARG A 373 -10.34 -28.29 -24.79
N LEU A 374 -9.43 -27.41 -24.35
CA LEU A 374 -9.72 -26.34 -23.41
C LEU A 374 -10.73 -25.35 -24.00
N PHE A 375 -10.56 -24.98 -25.27
CA PHE A 375 -11.48 -24.11 -25.99
C PHE A 375 -12.85 -24.75 -26.16
N GLU A 376 -12.92 -26.01 -26.59
CA GLU A 376 -14.17 -26.75 -26.74
C GLU A 376 -14.95 -26.85 -25.43
N TYR A 377 -14.28 -27.12 -24.31
CA TYR A 377 -14.92 -27.18 -23.00
C TYR A 377 -15.50 -25.84 -22.56
N LEU A 378 -14.74 -24.75 -22.69
CA LEU A 378 -15.20 -23.41 -22.34
C LEU A 378 -16.40 -23.00 -23.21
N TYR A 379 -16.37 -23.37 -24.49
CA TYR A 379 -17.47 -23.15 -25.41
C TYR A 379 -18.73 -23.93 -25.01
N ALA A 380 -18.59 -25.20 -24.62
CA ALA A 380 -19.69 -26.06 -24.19
C ALA A 380 -20.35 -25.62 -22.88
N LYS A 381 -19.61 -24.94 -21.99
CA LYS A 381 -20.11 -24.40 -20.71
C LYS A 381 -21.03 -23.16 -20.86
N GLY A 382 -21.33 -22.72 -22.08
CA GLY A 382 -22.24 -21.59 -22.30
C GLY A 382 -21.60 -20.22 -22.05
N LEU A 383 -20.27 -20.12 -22.02
CA LEU A 383 -19.54 -18.86 -21.82
C LEU A 383 -19.63 -17.87 -23.00
N LYS A 384 -20.51 -18.11 -23.99
CA LYS A 384 -20.77 -17.21 -25.14
C LYS A 384 -21.16 -15.79 -24.74
N GLU A 385 -21.74 -15.60 -23.56
CA GLU A 385 -22.28 -14.29 -23.14
C GLU A 385 -21.29 -13.44 -22.33
N ASN A 386 -20.20 -14.02 -21.81
CA ASN A 386 -19.17 -13.28 -21.08
C ASN A 386 -18.02 -12.87 -22.03
N ARG A 387 -18.25 -11.86 -22.88
CA ARG A 387 -17.24 -11.26 -23.78
C ARG A 387 -15.98 -10.75 -23.07
N GLU A 388 -15.96 -10.68 -21.73
CA GLU A 388 -14.76 -10.39 -20.95
C GLU A 388 -13.82 -11.58 -20.76
N MET A 389 -14.32 -12.83 -20.88
CA MET A 389 -13.54 -14.06 -20.65
C MET A 389 -12.83 -14.62 -21.90
N PHE A 390 -13.11 -14.04 -23.07
CA PHE A 390 -12.55 -14.50 -24.34
C PHE A 390 -12.27 -13.28 -25.23
N LYS A 391 -10.98 -13.01 -25.47
CA LYS A 391 -10.53 -12.08 -26.50
C LYS A 391 -9.57 -12.80 -27.40
N GLU A 392 -10.04 -13.12 -28.58
CA GLU A 392 -9.24 -13.61 -29.68
C GLU A 392 -8.87 -12.41 -30.55
N SER A 393 -7.58 -12.30 -30.84
CA SER A 393 -7.06 -11.43 -31.89
C SER A 393 -6.08 -12.26 -32.69
N ASP A 394 -5.66 -11.74 -33.85
CA ASP A 394 -4.68 -12.39 -34.72
C ASP A 394 -3.35 -12.72 -33.99
N PHE A 395 -3.12 -12.19 -32.78
CA PHE A 395 -1.85 -12.29 -32.05
C PHE A 395 -1.95 -12.95 -30.66
N PHE A 396 -3.13 -13.09 -30.07
CA PHE A 396 -3.26 -13.66 -28.72
C PHE A 396 -4.66 -14.19 -28.38
N THR A 397 -4.69 -15.11 -27.41
CA THR A 397 -5.91 -15.66 -26.82
C THR A 397 -5.86 -15.58 -25.30
N ILE A 398 -6.80 -14.85 -24.69
CA ILE A 398 -6.90 -14.75 -23.23
C ILE A 398 -7.89 -15.81 -22.73
N LEU A 399 -7.44 -16.69 -21.83
CA LEU A 399 -8.25 -17.75 -21.24
C LEU A 399 -8.44 -17.54 -19.73
N PHE A 400 -9.65 -17.23 -19.30
CA PHE A 400 -9.96 -17.15 -17.87
C PHE A 400 -10.46 -18.51 -17.38
N ILE A 401 -9.61 -19.23 -16.65
CA ILE A 401 -9.89 -20.60 -16.21
C ILE A 401 -9.53 -20.74 -14.74
N ASP A 402 -10.46 -21.27 -13.94
CA ASP A 402 -10.18 -21.60 -12.55
C ASP A 402 -9.23 -22.81 -12.50
N PRO A 403 -8.20 -22.82 -11.65
CA PRO A 403 -7.31 -23.98 -11.52
C PRO A 403 -8.03 -25.31 -11.23
N LYS A 404 -9.18 -25.27 -10.56
CA LYS A 404 -10.01 -26.47 -10.35
C LYS A 404 -10.64 -27.00 -11.65
N GLU A 405 -10.90 -26.12 -12.61
CA GLU A 405 -11.41 -26.49 -13.92
C GLU A 405 -10.30 -27.11 -14.76
N LEU A 406 -9.05 -26.64 -14.64
CA LEU A 406 -7.89 -27.29 -15.30
C LEU A 406 -7.73 -28.75 -14.87
N GLU A 407 -7.96 -29.04 -13.58
CA GLU A 407 -7.92 -30.41 -13.04
C GLU A 407 -9.04 -31.29 -13.60
N GLN A 408 -10.26 -30.76 -13.71
CA GLN A 408 -11.39 -31.47 -14.32
C GLN A 408 -11.17 -31.78 -15.81
N LEU A 409 -10.36 -30.96 -16.49
CA LEU A 409 -10.12 -31.06 -17.92
C LEU A 409 -8.97 -31.98 -18.30
N GLN A 410 -8.25 -32.52 -17.32
CA GLN A 410 -7.03 -33.29 -17.56
C GLN A 410 -6.02 -32.51 -18.43
N ALA A 411 -6.03 -31.18 -18.37
CA ALA A 411 -5.03 -30.33 -19.00
C ALA A 411 -3.75 -30.36 -18.15
N LEU A 412 -3.15 -31.55 -18.07
CA LEU A 412 -2.11 -31.89 -17.10
C LEU A 412 -0.86 -31.04 -17.27
N HIS A 413 -0.49 -30.64 -18.49
CA HIS A 413 0.71 -29.82 -18.70
C HIS A 413 0.49 -28.37 -18.29
N LEU A 414 -0.66 -27.78 -18.64
CA LEU A 414 -1.04 -26.46 -18.16
C LEU A 414 -1.25 -26.44 -16.64
N LEU A 415 -1.87 -27.48 -16.07
CA LEU A 415 -2.04 -27.64 -14.64
C LEU A 415 -0.70 -27.84 -13.93
N ASN A 416 0.23 -28.62 -14.49
CA ASN A 416 1.56 -28.82 -13.94
C ASN A 416 2.39 -27.54 -14.02
N LEU A 417 2.29 -26.77 -15.11
CA LEU A 417 2.97 -25.47 -15.21
C LEU A 417 2.35 -24.45 -14.24
N PHE A 418 1.02 -24.44 -14.10
CA PHE A 418 0.31 -23.63 -13.12
C PHE A 418 0.72 -24.00 -11.69
N SER A 419 0.66 -25.29 -11.36
CA SER A 419 1.04 -25.85 -10.06
C SER A 419 2.51 -25.58 -9.82
N SER A 420 3.43 -25.87 -10.74
CA SER A 420 4.86 -25.53 -10.61
C SER A 420 5.13 -24.02 -10.47
N HIS A 421 4.26 -23.15 -10.98
CA HIS A 421 4.39 -21.70 -10.78
C HIS A 421 3.89 -21.29 -9.40
N VAL A 422 2.73 -21.80 -8.99
CA VAL A 422 2.15 -21.58 -7.66
C VAL A 422 3.02 -22.23 -6.57
N ASP A 423 3.56 -23.41 -6.83
CA ASP A 423 4.44 -24.20 -6.00
C ASP A 423 5.85 -23.62 -5.99
N ARG A 424 6.46 -23.14 -7.09
CA ARG A 424 7.70 -22.33 -6.96
C ARG A 424 7.52 -21.10 -6.05
N ILE A 425 6.31 -20.58 -5.96
CA ILE A 425 5.96 -19.46 -5.07
C ILE A 425 5.61 -19.94 -3.66
N ILE A 426 5.09 -21.16 -3.51
CA ILE A 426 4.74 -21.77 -2.22
C ILE A 426 5.94 -22.52 -1.61
N GLU A 427 6.62 -23.41 -2.34
CA GLU A 427 7.75 -24.29 -2.06
C GLU A 427 9.13 -23.62 -1.85
N THR A 428 9.18 -22.31 -1.62
CA THR A 428 10.18 -21.80 -0.63
C THR A 428 9.78 -22.20 0.80
N LYS A 429 9.13 -23.36 0.95
CA LYS A 429 8.50 -23.93 2.14
C LYS A 429 8.57 -25.45 2.01
N ILE A 430 9.64 -26.03 2.53
CA ILE A 430 9.74 -27.26 3.34
C ILE A 430 11.25 -27.32 3.60
N ASP A 431 11.70 -26.52 4.55
CA ASP A 431 12.99 -26.59 5.26
C ASP A 431 13.08 -25.30 6.09
N CYS A 432 12.24 -25.20 7.12
CA CYS A 432 12.34 -24.32 8.30
C CYS A 432 11.07 -24.48 9.16
#